data_AF-A0A7C5HBC4-F1
#
_entry.id   AF-A0A7C5HBC4-F1
#
_cell.length_a   1.000
_cell.length_b   1.000
_cell.length_c   1.000
_cell.angle_alpha   90.00
_cell.angle_beta   90.00
_cell.angle_gamma   90.00
#
_symmetry.space_group_name_H-M   'P 1'
#
loop_
_entity.id
_entity.type
_entity.pdbx_description
1 polymer ?
#
loop_
_entity_poly.entity_id
_entity_poly.type
_entity_poly.pdbx_seq_one_letter_code
_entity_poly.pdbx_strand_id
1 'polypeptide(L)'
;MTKKMMSKLTLQILKALVVVDVVVILFSLIFFVINMRWNTQIGFISASLVMLASMNAYKRMVDARVENNIITMDDSRDTIDKLEDVHDLYSEEVKEDENVDIRDAIKDEKSRMKKNRRSLG
;
A
#
# COMPACT_ATOMS: atom_id res chain seq x y z
N MET A 1 1.46 -1.89 -31.89
CA MET A 1 1.27 -3.12 -31.08
C MET A 1 2.62 -3.57 -30.53
N THR A 2 3.04 -3.00 -29.40
CA THR A 2 4.36 -3.23 -28.81
C THR A 2 4.37 -4.58 -28.09
N LYS A 3 5.15 -5.54 -28.60
CA LYS A 3 5.37 -6.85 -27.97
C LYS A 3 6.09 -6.62 -26.64
N LYS A 4 5.35 -6.57 -25.54
CA LYS A 4 5.91 -6.43 -24.18
C LYS A 4 6.70 -7.70 -23.86
N MET A 5 8.03 -7.61 -23.95
CA MET A 5 8.94 -8.71 -23.63
C MET A 5 8.87 -8.98 -22.13
N MET A 6 8.59 -10.23 -21.74
CA MET A 6 8.60 -10.61 -20.32
C MET A 6 9.99 -10.39 -19.73
N SER A 7 10.05 -9.84 -18.52
CA SER A 7 11.32 -9.71 -17.82
C SER A 7 11.87 -11.11 -17.51
N LYS A 8 13.20 -11.25 -17.46
CA LYS A 8 13.86 -12.52 -17.15
C LYS A 8 13.36 -13.10 -15.81
N LEU A 9 13.11 -12.24 -14.82
CA LEU A 9 12.58 -12.63 -13.51
C LEU A 9 11.16 -13.17 -13.59
N THR A 10 10.25 -12.50 -14.33
CA THR A 10 8.87 -12.99 -14.50
C THR A 10 8.85 -14.35 -15.20
N LEU A 11 9.74 -14.55 -16.18
CA LEU A 11 9.88 -15.84 -16.85
C LEU A 11 10.43 -16.93 -15.91
N GLN A 12 11.38 -16.61 -15.04
CA GLN A 12 11.90 -17.54 -14.04
C GLN A 12 10.83 -17.94 -13.03
N ILE A 13 10.04 -16.98 -12.55
CA ILE A 13 8.92 -17.25 -11.63
C ILE A 13 7.87 -18.13 -12.30
N LEU A 14 7.51 -17.84 -13.55
CA LEU A 14 6.58 -18.68 -14.31
C LEU A 14 7.12 -20.12 -14.49
N LYS A 15 8.41 -20.27 -14.81
CA LYS A 15 9.06 -21.59 -14.88
C LYS A 15 9.04 -22.31 -13.54
N ALA A 16 9.32 -21.62 -12.44
CA ALA A 16 9.27 -22.19 -11.09
C ALA A 16 7.86 -22.68 -10.74
N LEU A 17 6.83 -21.89 -11.03
CA LEU A 17 5.42 -22.28 -10.86
C LEU A 17 5.09 -23.57 -11.62
N VAL A 18 5.50 -23.67 -12.90
CA VAL A 18 5.28 -24.88 -13.70
C VAL A 18 6.03 -26.08 -13.14
N VAL A 19 7.28 -25.92 -12.71
CA VAL A 19 8.07 -27.01 -12.11
C VAL A 19 7.42 -27.50 -10.82
N VAL A 20 7.00 -26.59 -9.95
CA VAL A 20 6.32 -26.93 -8.69
C VAL A 20 5.00 -27.66 -8.96
N ASP A 21 4.20 -27.20 -9.92
CA ASP A 21 2.96 -27.86 -10.30
C ASP A 21 3.18 -29.31 -10.79
N VAL A 22 4.18 -29.52 -11.65
CA VAL A 22 4.55 -30.86 -12.13
C VAL A 22 4.94 -31.77 -10.96
N VAL A 23 5.72 -31.26 -10.00
CA VAL A 23 6.09 -32.02 -8.80
C VAL A 23 4.85 -32.37 -7.96
N VAL A 24 3.93 -31.43 -7.77
CA VAL A 24 2.67 -31.66 -7.04
C VAL A 24 1.80 -32.69 -7.76
N ILE A 25 1.68 -32.63 -9.09
CA ILE A 25 0.93 -33.61 -9.89
C ILE A 25 1.54 -35.00 -9.75
N LEU A 26 2.87 -35.13 -9.91
CA LEU A 26 3.57 -36.41 -9.78
C LEU A 26 3.38 -37.00 -8.38
N PHE A 27 3.51 -36.19 -7.34
CA PHE A 27 3.25 -36.61 -5.96
C PHE A 27 1.80 -37.06 -5.76
N SER A 28 0.85 -36.31 -6.33
CA SER A 28 -0.58 -36.61 -6.23
C SER A 28 -0.99 -37.88 -6.98
N LEU A 29 -0.28 -38.25 -8.05
CA LEU A 29 -0.49 -39.50 -8.77
C LEU A 29 -0.10 -40.74 -7.97
N ILE A 30 0.95 -40.65 -7.13
CA ILE A 30 1.47 -41.79 -6.37
C ILE A 30 0.66 -42.02 -5.09
N PHE A 31 0.28 -40.95 -4.39
CA PHE A 31 -0.25 -41.05 -3.02
C PHE A 31 -1.77 -40.77 -2.89
N PHE A 32 -2.44 -40.16 -3.87
CA PHE A 32 -3.79 -39.63 -3.68
C PHE A 32 -4.85 -40.08 -4.72
N VAL A 33 -6.12 -40.05 -4.28
CA VAL A 33 -7.31 -40.38 -5.07
C VAL A 33 -7.65 -39.24 -6.05
N ILE A 34 -8.36 -39.55 -7.14
CA ILE A 34 -8.65 -38.59 -8.23
C ILE A 34 -9.36 -37.30 -7.79
N ASN A 35 -10.22 -37.37 -6.77
CA ASN A 35 -10.92 -36.20 -6.26
C ASN A 35 -9.96 -35.18 -5.63
N MET A 36 -8.93 -35.66 -4.93
CA MET A 36 -7.94 -34.80 -4.30
C MET A 36 -7.07 -34.10 -5.34
N ARG A 37 -6.73 -34.78 -6.45
CA ARG A 37 -5.98 -34.19 -7.57
C ARG A 37 -6.67 -32.94 -8.10
N TRP A 38 -7.95 -33.02 -8.41
CA TRP A 38 -8.71 -31.89 -8.94
C TRP A 38 -8.79 -30.73 -7.95
N ASN A 39 -9.00 -31.01 -6.67
CA ASN A 39 -9.04 -29.98 -5.64
C ASN A 39 -7.70 -29.24 -5.54
N THR A 40 -6.58 -29.97 -5.49
CA THR A 40 -5.25 -29.37 -5.45
C THR A 40 -4.92 -28.55 -6.71
N GLN A 41 -5.37 -28.99 -7.87
CA GLN A 41 -5.14 -28.28 -9.13
C GLN A 41 -5.93 -26.97 -9.21
N ILE A 42 -7.20 -26.99 -8.80
CA ILE A 42 -8.02 -25.77 -8.73
C ILE A 42 -7.44 -24.80 -7.70
N GLY A 43 -7.00 -25.29 -6.54
CA GLY A 43 -6.34 -24.49 -5.51
C GLY A 43 -5.02 -23.89 -6.00
N PHE A 44 -4.19 -24.68 -6.67
CA PHE A 44 -2.91 -24.22 -7.19
C PHE A 44 -3.07 -23.16 -8.28
N ILE A 45 -3.96 -23.39 -9.26
CA ILE A 45 -4.22 -22.44 -10.35
C ILE A 45 -4.80 -21.13 -9.80
N SER A 46 -5.77 -21.21 -8.88
CA SER A 46 -6.36 -20.00 -8.28
C SER A 46 -5.33 -19.17 -7.51
N ALA A 47 -4.54 -19.81 -6.64
CA ALA A 47 -3.48 -19.12 -5.89
C ALA A 47 -2.41 -18.53 -6.81
N SER A 48 -2.00 -19.26 -7.86
CA SER A 48 -1.04 -18.79 -8.85
C SER A 48 -1.55 -17.58 -9.62
N LEU A 49 -2.83 -17.59 -9.99
CA LEU A 49 -3.45 -16.46 -10.69
C LEU A 49 -3.49 -15.21 -9.80
N VAL A 50 -3.88 -15.37 -8.53
CA VAL A 50 -3.88 -14.27 -7.56
C VAL A 50 -2.47 -13.69 -7.40
N MET A 51 -1.45 -14.54 -7.23
CA MET A 51 -0.06 -14.12 -7.14
C MET A 51 0.38 -13.30 -8.36
N LEU A 52 0.15 -13.82 -9.58
CA LEU A 52 0.53 -13.13 -10.82
C LEU A 52 -0.23 -11.82 -11.00
N ALA A 53 -1.51 -11.78 -10.62
CA ALA A 53 -2.32 -10.57 -10.66
C ALA A 53 -1.78 -9.51 -9.69
N SER A 54 -1.44 -9.89 -8.46
CA SER A 54 -0.83 -8.98 -7.46
C SER A 54 0.50 -8.43 -7.95
N MET A 55 1.35 -9.26 -8.54
CA MET A 55 2.62 -8.81 -9.13
C MET A 55 2.40 -7.79 -10.25
N ASN A 56 1.43 -8.05 -11.13
CA ASN A 56 1.12 -7.14 -12.24
C ASN A 56 0.52 -5.81 -11.74
N ALA A 57 -0.34 -5.87 -10.73
CA ALA A 57 -0.92 -4.69 -10.09
C ALA A 57 0.16 -3.83 -9.42
N TYR A 58 1.08 -4.45 -8.67
CA TYR A 58 2.21 -3.77 -8.05
C TYR A 58 3.10 -3.11 -9.12
N LYS A 59 3.44 -3.85 -10.18
CA LYS A 59 4.23 -3.29 -11.28
C LYS A 59 3.55 -2.06 -11.89
N ARG A 60 2.25 -2.14 -12.18
CA ARG A 60 1.48 -1.02 -12.73
C ARG A 60 1.46 0.19 -11.79
N MET A 61 1.34 -0.05 -10.48
CA MET A 61 1.39 1.00 -9.47
C MET A 61 2.75 1.70 -9.43
N VAL A 62 3.84 0.94 -9.47
CA VAL A 62 5.21 1.48 -9.52
C VAL A 62 5.45 2.23 -10.83
N ASP A 63 5.11 1.64 -11.97
CA ASP A 63 5.26 2.27 -13.29
C ASP A 63 4.48 3.60 -13.34
N ALA A 64 3.26 3.65 -12.81
CA ALA A 64 2.46 4.88 -12.73
C ALA A 64 3.06 5.93 -11.79
N ARG A 65 3.66 5.54 -10.65
CA ARG A 65 4.36 6.47 -9.76
C ARG A 65 5.57 7.09 -10.44
N VAL A 66 6.34 6.28 -11.17
CA VAL A 66 7.52 6.72 -11.91
C VAL A 66 7.13 7.66 -13.07
N GLU A 67 6.10 7.31 -13.86
CA GLU A 67 5.64 8.13 -14.98
C GLU A 67 5.16 9.52 -14.55
N ASN A 68 4.44 9.60 -13.43
CA ASN A 68 3.96 10.87 -12.89
C ASN A 68 5.06 11.72 -12.23
N ASN A 69 6.34 11.30 -12.30
CA ASN A 69 7.46 11.94 -11.59
C ASN A 69 7.08 12.28 -10.14
N ILE A 70 6.35 11.37 -9.47
CA ILE A 70 6.20 11.40 -8.02
C ILE A 70 7.55 10.92 -7.48
N ILE A 71 8.55 11.77 -7.67
CA ILE A 71 9.86 11.65 -7.09
C ILE A 71 9.60 11.97 -5.62
N THR A 72 9.61 10.95 -4.78
CA THR A 72 9.60 11.04 -3.32
C THR A 72 10.90 11.68 -2.79
N MET A 73 11.50 12.63 -3.54
CA MET A 73 12.52 13.54 -3.05
C MET A 73 11.89 14.73 -2.34
N ASP A 74 10.59 14.93 -2.51
CA ASP A 74 9.81 15.73 -1.58
C ASP A 74 9.24 14.78 -0.51
N ASP A 75 10.08 14.51 0.49
CA ASP A 75 9.74 13.80 1.73
C ASP A 75 8.77 14.64 2.60
N SER A 76 8.25 15.76 2.08
CA SER A 76 7.37 16.69 2.80
C SER A 76 5.92 16.21 2.91
N ARG A 77 5.77 14.91 3.25
CA ARG A 77 4.55 14.22 3.73
C ARG A 77 3.81 13.48 2.62
N ASP A 78 3.94 12.15 2.63
CA ASP A 78 3.03 11.27 1.90
C ASP A 78 1.60 11.53 2.42
N THR A 79 0.62 11.21 1.58
CA THR A 79 -0.80 11.19 1.93
C THR A 79 -1.07 10.43 3.24
N ILE A 80 -0.25 9.41 3.52
CA ILE A 80 -0.29 8.65 4.76
C ILE A 80 0.11 9.53 5.96
N ASP A 81 1.22 10.27 5.86
CA ASP A 81 1.72 11.13 6.95
C ASP A 81 0.76 12.29 7.25
N LYS A 82 0.09 12.83 6.23
CA LYS A 82 -0.95 13.86 6.41
C LYS A 82 -2.19 13.34 7.12
N LEU A 83 -2.47 12.04 7.02
CA LEU A 83 -3.56 11.38 7.74
C LEU A 83 -3.16 11.03 9.17
N GLU A 84 -1.90 10.66 9.40
CA GLU A 84 -1.39 10.28 10.72
C GLU A 84 -1.05 11.48 11.61
N ASP A 85 -0.54 12.58 11.03
CA ASP A 85 -0.25 13.82 11.74
C ASP A 85 -0.88 15.02 11.02
N VAL A 86 -2.19 15.20 11.20
CA VAL A 86 -2.94 16.34 10.63
C VAL A 86 -2.35 17.68 11.06
N HIS A 87 -1.81 17.75 12.27
CA HIS A 87 -1.35 18.99 12.90
C HIS A 87 0.14 19.26 12.70
N ASP A 88 0.89 18.36 12.07
CA ASP A 88 2.32 18.55 11.76
C ASP A 88 3.17 18.80 13.02
N LEU A 89 2.84 18.08 14.10
CA LEU A 89 3.45 18.28 15.43
C LEU A 89 4.87 17.73 15.54
N TYR A 90 5.26 16.84 14.63
CA TYR A 90 6.57 16.15 14.68
C TYR A 90 7.48 16.48 13.49
N SER A 91 7.14 17.49 12.68
CA SER A 91 8.03 17.93 11.60
C SER A 91 9.29 18.58 12.16
N GLU A 92 10.43 18.26 11.55
CA GLU A 92 11.73 18.85 11.89
C GLU A 92 11.83 20.33 11.48
N GLU A 93 10.95 20.77 10.58
CA GLU A 93 10.76 22.16 10.22
C GLU A 93 9.81 22.83 11.22
N VAL A 94 10.37 23.52 12.22
CA VAL A 94 9.61 24.43 13.08
C VAL A 94 9.05 25.54 12.19
N LYS A 95 7.76 25.50 11.88
CA LYS A 95 7.05 26.66 11.37
C LYS A 95 7.13 27.71 12.47
N GLU A 96 7.88 28.80 12.23
CA GLU A 96 7.76 30.01 13.04
C GLU A 96 6.32 30.49 12.88
N ASP A 97 5.44 30.08 13.79
CA ASP A 97 4.09 30.63 13.89
C ASP A 97 4.24 32.14 14.05
N GLU A 98 3.60 32.85 13.10
CA GLU A 98 3.48 34.30 13.01
C GLU A 98 3.24 34.88 14.39
N ASN A 99 4.30 35.46 15.01
CA ASN A 99 4.39 36.08 16.34
C ASN A 99 3.03 36.36 17.04
N VAL A 100 2.32 35.31 17.45
CA VAL A 100 1.03 35.49 18.13
C VAL A 100 1.40 35.89 19.54
N ASP A 101 1.25 37.18 19.87
CA ASP A 101 1.41 37.64 21.24
C ASP A 101 0.57 36.73 22.13
N ILE A 102 1.22 36.01 23.04
CA ILE A 102 0.62 35.01 23.93
C ILE A 102 -0.61 35.60 24.63
N ARG A 103 -0.64 36.92 24.83
CA ARG A 103 -1.79 37.67 25.35
C ARG A 103 -3.04 37.55 24.50
N ASP A 104 -2.92 37.63 23.18
CA ASP A 104 -4.06 37.55 22.26
C ASP A 104 -4.58 36.11 22.15
N ALA A 105 -3.69 35.11 22.13
CA ALA A 105 -4.08 33.70 22.19
C ALA A 105 -4.84 33.36 23.49
N ILE A 106 -4.35 33.83 24.65
CA ILE A 106 -5.03 33.64 25.94
C ILE A 106 -6.39 34.37 25.97
N LYS A 107 -6.48 35.55 25.35
CA LYS A 107 -7.71 36.34 25.32
C LYS A 107 -8.77 35.67 24.44
N ASP A 108 -8.37 35.11 23.31
CA ASP A 108 -9.28 34.38 22.41
C ASP A 108 -9.78 33.10 23.07
N GLU A 109 -8.90 32.31 23.69
CA GLU A 109 -9.27 31.08 24.40
C GLU A 109 -10.20 31.37 25.60
N LYS A 110 -9.91 32.42 26.39
CA LYS A 110 -10.79 32.87 27.48
C LYS A 110 -12.16 33.35 26.97
N SER A 111 -12.21 33.89 25.76
CA SER A 111 -13.47 34.28 25.11
C SER A 111 -14.30 33.05 24.70
N ARG A 112 -13.64 32.02 24.13
CA ARG A 112 -14.26 30.74 23.75
C ARG A 112 -14.80 30.02 24.98
N MET A 113 -14.03 29.96 26.07
CA MET A 113 -14.46 29.38 27.36
C MET A 113 -15.66 30.13 27.96
N LYS A 114 -15.69 31.47 27.88
CA LYS A 114 -16.83 32.27 28.37
C LYS A 114 -18.10 32.06 27.55
N LYS A 115 -17.99 31.88 26.23
CA LYS A 115 -19.12 31.53 25.36
C LYS A 115 -19.65 30.13 25.68
N ASN A 116 -18.75 29.16 25.87
CA ASN A 116 -19.10 27.77 26.18
C ASN A 116 -19.69 27.61 27.60
N ARG A 117 -19.29 28.45 28.55
CA ARG A 117 -19.93 28.53 29.89
C ARG A 117 -21.36 29.07 29.88
N ARG A 118 -21.75 29.83 28.86
CA ARG A 118 -23.09 30.44 28.75
C ARG A 118 -24.11 29.56 28.02
N SER A 119 -23.69 28.43 27.42
CA SER A 119 -24.58 27.50 26.72
C SER A 119 -25.05 26.31 27.56
N LEU A 120 -24.73 26.29 28.86
CA LEU A 120 -25.19 25.28 29.82
C LEU A 120 -26.14 25.88 30.88
N GLY A 121 -26.87 26.93 30.53
CA GLY A 121 -27.98 27.49 31.31
C GLY A 121 -29.27 27.47 30.50
#